data_AF-A0A3M2XI67-F1
#
_entry.id   AF-A0A3M2XI67-F1
#
_cell.length_a   1.000
_cell.length_b   1.000
_cell.length_c   1.000
_cell.angle_alpha   90.00
_cell.angle_beta   90.00
_cell.angle_gamma   90.00
#
_symmetry.space_group_name_H-M   'P 1'
#
loop_
_entity.id
_entity.type
_entity.pdbx_description
1 polymer ?
#
loop_
_entity_poly.entity_id
_entity_poly.type
_entity_poly.pdbx_seq_one_letter_code
_entity_poly.pdbx_strand_id
1 'polypeptide(L)' 'GVGLVMFTVARRFELLDLALQYGPDVIALSFGDVRPFIKPIQRANARVIVQVHDVDQAHYALDAGADALIVQG' A
#
# COMPACT_ATOMS: atom_id res chain seq x y z
N GLY A 1 2.84 -9.18 8.21
CA GLY A 1 2.38 -8.10 7.30
C GLY A 1 0.92 -7.79 7.56
N VAL A 2 0.43 -6.64 7.09
CA VAL A 2 -0.97 -6.19 7.24
C VAL A 2 -1.54 -5.86 5.86
N GLY A 3 -2.79 -6.29 5.59
CA GLY A 3 -3.52 -5.93 4.37
C GLY A 3 -4.47 -4.77 4.62
N LEU A 4 -4.49 -3.78 3.72
CA LEU A 4 -5.34 -2.60 3.80
C LEU A 4 -6.05 -2.33 2.48
N VAL A 5 -7.34 -2.03 2.58
CA VAL A 5 -8.14 -1.56 1.45
C VAL A 5 -8.06 -0.03 1.39
N MET A 6 -7.40 0.50 0.35
CA MET A 6 -6.99 1.90 0.29
C MET A 6 -8.18 2.86 0.32
N PHE A 7 -9.28 2.58 -0.39
CA PHE A 7 -10.45 3.46 -0.33
C PHE A 7 -11.09 3.53 1.08
N THR A 8 -10.95 2.50 1.90
CA THR A 8 -11.44 2.50 3.29
C THR A 8 -10.48 3.30 4.18
N VAL A 9 -9.17 3.04 4.07
CA VAL A 9 -8.16 3.73 4.87
C VAL A 9 -8.01 5.19 4.47
N ALA A 10 -8.23 5.55 3.21
CA ALA A 10 -8.23 6.94 2.75
C ALA A 10 -9.29 7.80 3.46
N ARG A 11 -10.41 7.19 3.90
CA ARG A 11 -11.44 7.88 4.68
C ARG A 11 -11.08 8.03 6.16
N ARG A 12 -10.15 7.23 6.65
CA ARG A 12 -9.68 7.24 8.04
C ARG A 12 -8.21 6.82 8.09
N PHE A 13 -7.33 7.76 7.78
CA PHE A 13 -5.90 7.48 7.61
C PHE A 13 -5.20 7.05 8.91
N GLU A 14 -5.78 7.36 10.06
CA GLU A 14 -5.39 6.84 11.38
C GLU A 14 -5.29 5.30 11.42
N LEU A 15 -6.04 4.59 10.57
CA LEU A 15 -5.95 3.13 10.47
C LEU A 15 -4.60 2.67 9.92
N LEU A 16 -3.97 3.46 9.04
CA LEU A 16 -2.60 3.21 8.61
C LEU A 16 -1.64 3.41 9.77
N ASP A 17 -1.77 4.52 10.51
CA ASP A 17 -0.91 4.80 11.67
C ASP A 17 -1.02 3.70 12.72
N LEU A 18 -2.24 3.22 13.00
CA LEU A 18 -2.47 2.09 13.90
C LEU A 18 -1.81 0.82 13.39
N ALA A 19 -1.95 0.49 12.10
CA ALA A 19 -1.31 -0.69 11.52
C ALA A 19 0.22 -0.63 11.63
N LEU A 20 0.81 0.55 11.41
CA LEU A 20 2.26 0.76 11.50
C LEU A 20 2.80 0.65 12.94
N GLN A 21 2.00 0.97 13.97
CA GLN A 21 2.39 0.80 15.37
C GLN A 21 2.68 -0.66 15.76
N TYR A 22 2.14 -1.63 15.02
CA TYR A 22 2.45 -3.05 15.22
C TYR A 22 3.80 -3.47 14.61
N GLY A 23 4.54 -2.55 13.98
CA GLY A 23 5.84 -2.81 13.35
C GLY A 23 5.82 -3.90 12.27
N PRO A 24 4.87 -3.90 11.32
CA PRO A 24 4.82 -4.93 10.30
C PRO A 24 5.96 -4.79 9.29
N ASP A 25 6.57 -5.91 8.89
CA ASP A 25 7.60 -5.88 7.83
C ASP A 25 7.04 -5.49 6.45
N VAL A 26 5.73 -5.71 6.25
CA VAL A 26 5.05 -5.55 4.95
C VAL A 26 3.64 -5.00 5.15
N ILE A 27 3.25 -4.03 4.32
CA ILE A 27 1.88 -3.59 4.10
C ILE A 27 1.46 -3.95 2.67
N ALA A 28 0.39 -4.73 2.55
CA ALA A 28 -0.27 -5.01 1.28
C ALA A 28 -1.43 -4.03 1.07
N LEU A 29 -1.46 -3.34 -0.06
CA LEU A 29 -2.46 -2.33 -0.41
C LEU A 29 -3.31 -2.82 -1.58
N SER A 30 -4.63 -2.76 -1.43
CA SER A 30 -5.59 -3.10 -2.49
C SER A 30 -6.60 -1.98 -2.72
N PHE A 31 -7.00 -1.78 -3.98
CA PHE A 31 -8.11 -0.91 -4.42
C PHE A 31 -8.03 0.57 -4.02
N GLY A 32 -7.42 1.41 -4.86
CA GLY A 32 -7.39 2.87 -4.69
C GLY A 32 -6.11 3.54 -5.21
N ASP A 33 -5.93 4.83 -4.89
CA ASP A 33 -4.68 5.56 -5.17
C ASP A 33 -3.63 5.21 -4.10
N VAL A 34 -2.52 4.63 -4.53
CA VAL A 34 -1.42 4.18 -3.68
C VAL A 34 -0.52 5.33 -3.21
N ARG A 35 -0.44 6.45 -3.94
CA ARG A 35 0.54 7.52 -3.69
C ARG A 35 0.51 8.10 -2.26
N PRO A 36 -0.65 8.28 -1.61
CA PRO A 36 -0.69 8.75 -0.22
C PRO A 36 -0.04 7.80 0.79
N PHE A 37 0.04 6.50 0.48
CA PHE A 37 0.44 5.45 1.41
C PHE A 37 1.93 5.14 1.40
N ILE A 38 2.62 5.37 0.28
CA ILE A 38 4.02 4.95 0.07
C ILE A 38 4.94 5.54 1.13
N LYS A 39 5.01 6.88 1.22
CA LYS A 39 5.96 7.57 2.11
C LYS A 39 5.74 7.23 3.59
N PRO A 40 4.51 7.23 4.13
CA PRO A 40 4.26 6.79 5.51
C PRO A 40 4.78 5.38 5.80
N ILE A 41 4.50 4.42 4.92
CA ILE A 41 4.91 3.01 5.11
C ILE A 41 6.43 2.87 5.06
N GLN A 42 7.08 3.50 4.07
CA GLN A 42 8.55 3.48 3.95
C GLN A 42 9.23 4.13 5.16
N ARG A 43 8.70 5.23 5.70
CA ARG A 43 9.23 5.87 6.91
C ARG A 43 9.12 4.98 8.16
N ALA A 44 8.17 4.06 8.18
CA ALA A 44 8.02 3.07 9.24
C ALA A 44 8.90 1.82 9.02
N ASN A 45 9.82 1.84 8.04
CA ASN A 45 10.68 0.71 7.66
C ASN A 45 9.92 -0.55 7.20
N ALA A 46 8.69 -0.38 6.73
CA ALA A 46 7.87 -1.44 6.16
C ALA A 46 7.95 -1.43 4.62
N ARG A 47 7.83 -2.60 3.99
CA ARG A 47 7.73 -2.73 2.54
C ARG A 47 6.29 -2.55 2.07
N VAL A 48 6.12 -1.91 0.91
CA VAL A 48 4.81 -1.71 0.29
C VAL A 48 4.63 -2.70 -0.86
N ILE A 49 3.58 -3.51 -0.78
CA ILE A 49 3.16 -4.38 -1.88
C ILE A 49 1.79 -3.91 -2.37
N VAL A 50 1.62 -3.76 -3.68
CA VAL A 50 0.39 -3.20 -4.27
C VAL A 50 -0.30 -4.24 -5.14
N GLN A 51 -1.58 -4.45 -4.90
CA GLN A 51 -2.41 -5.27 -5.76
C GLN A 51 -2.87 -4.49 -6.99
N VAL A 52 -2.71 -5.09 -8.17
CA VAL A 52 -3.02 -4.51 -9.47
C VAL A 52 -3.80 -5.50 -10.34
N HIS A 53 -4.65 -4.99 -11.23
CA HIS A 53 -5.52 -5.79 -12.10
C HIS A 53 -5.20 -5.63 -13.59
N ASP A 54 -4.42 -4.61 -13.94
CA ASP A 54 -4.04 -4.29 -15.30
C ASP A 54 -2.63 -3.68 -15.33
N VAL A 55 -2.09 -3.52 -16.54
CA VAL A 55 -0.73 -3.04 -16.78
C VAL A 55 -0.59 -1.56 -16.42
N ASP A 56 -1.65 -0.76 -16.58
CA ASP A 56 -1.63 0.67 -16.25
C ASP A 56 -1.50 0.87 -14.73
N GLN A 57 -2.24 0.08 -13.95
CA GLN A 57 -2.11 0.02 -12.48
C GLN A 57 -0.71 -0.46 -12.06
N ALA A 58 -0.13 -1.43 -12.77
CA ALA A 58 1.22 -1.91 -12.49
C ALA A 58 2.27 -0.80 -12.68
N HIS A 59 2.21 -0.06 -13.80
CA HIS A 59 3.08 1.10 -14.03
C HIS A 59 2.86 2.18 -12.98
N TYR A 60 1.60 2.50 -12.69
CA TYR A 60 1.27 3.50 -11.70
C TYR A 60 1.78 3.15 -10.28
N ALA A 61 1.68 1.89 -9.87
CA ALA A 61 2.19 1.42 -8.59
C ALA A 61 3.72 1.43 -8.54
N LEU A 62 4.39 1.09 -9.66
CA LEU A 62 5.84 1.18 -9.79
C LEU A 62 6.33 2.63 -9.66
N ASP A 63 5.71 3.55 -10.40
CA ASP A 63 6.05 4.99 -10.37
C ASP A 63 5.81 5.60 -9.00
N ALA A 64 4.81 5.10 -8.26
CA ALA A 64 4.55 5.52 -6.89
C ALA A 64 5.61 5.01 -5.89
N GLY A 65 6.38 3.98 -6.23
CA GLY A 65 7.45 3.42 -5.40
C GLY A 65 7.08 2.14 -4.65
N ALA A 66 6.19 1.31 -5.20
CA ALA A 66 5.92 -0.02 -4.66
C ALA A 66 7.19 -0.90 -4.66
N ASP A 67 7.41 -1.67 -3.60
CA ASP A 67 8.53 -2.63 -3.52
C ASP A 67 8.22 -3.92 -4.29
N ALA A 68 6.95 -4.31 -4.38
CA ALA A 68 6.48 -5.45 -5.17
C ALA A 68 5.01 -5.29 -5.59
N LEU A 69 4.59 -6.10 -6.57
CA LEU A 69 3.22 -6.12 -7.09
C LEU A 69 2.56 -7.48 -6.84
N ILE A 70 1.27 -7.46 -6.50
CA ILE A 70 0.39 -8.65 -6.53
C ILE A 70 -0.48 -8.50 -7.77
N VAL A 71 -0.28 -9.36 -8.77
CA VAL A 71 -1.08 -9.36 -9.99
C VAL A 71 -2.29 -10.26 -9.78
N GLN A 72 -3.49 -9.66 -9.75
CA GLN A 72 -4.76 -10.38 -9.63
C GLN A 72 -5.57 -10.17 -10.92
N GLY A 73 -5.80 -11.26 -11.66
CA GLY A 73 -6.64 -11.27 -12.87
C GLY A 73 -8.13 -11.40 -12.57
#